data_AF-A0A1C5IG62-F1
#
_entry.id   AF-A0A1C5IG62-F1
#
_cell.length_a   1.000
_cell.length_b   1.000
_cell.length_c   1.000
_cell.angle_alpha   90.00
_cell.angle_beta   90.00
_cell.angle_gamma   90.00
#
_symmetry.space_group_name_H-M   'P 1'
#
loop_
_entity.id
_entity.type
_entity.pdbx_description
1 polymer ?
#
loop_
_entity_poly.entity_id
_entity_poly.type
_entity_poly.pdbx_seq_one_letter_code
_entity_poly.pdbx_strand_id
1 'polypeptide(L)'
;MANSSRPSQSRPLPAGVTDPLLWRLAEDVAAAHQPDENGTCRNLLCAGQQVPCGPLANAERARQLAGGEPTGDRPSGSRRGWPLTGERRGPTSQRPDRRRSRSAA
;
A
#
# COMPACT_ATOMS: atom_id res chain seq x y z
N MET A 1 -2.84 -22.54 17.24
CA MET A 1 -2.29 -21.36 16.53
C MET A 1 -2.89 -20.15 17.22
N ALA A 2 -2.14 -19.51 18.12
CA ALA A 2 -2.65 -18.36 18.86
C ALA A 2 -2.93 -17.23 17.86
N ASN A 3 -4.17 -16.76 17.83
CA ASN A 3 -4.55 -15.56 17.10
C ASN A 3 -3.76 -14.41 17.72
N SER A 4 -2.64 -14.02 17.09
CA SER A 4 -1.82 -12.88 17.52
C SER A 4 -2.75 -11.67 17.61
N SER A 5 -3.12 -11.32 18.84
CA SER A 5 -4.05 -10.24 19.12
C SER A 5 -3.35 -8.95 18.70
N ARG A 6 -3.69 -8.44 17.51
CA ARG A 6 -3.08 -7.22 17.00
C ARG A 6 -3.67 -6.01 17.73
N PRO A 7 -2.87 -5.00 18.09
CA PRO A 7 -3.35 -3.79 18.78
C PRO A 7 -4.51 -3.10 18.05
N SER A 8 -4.56 -3.17 16.73
CA SER A 8 -5.66 -2.61 15.90
C SER A 8 -7.00 -3.34 16.00
N GLN A 9 -7.07 -4.57 16.54
CA GLN A 9 -8.31 -5.36 16.53
C GLN A 9 -9.41 -4.78 17.41
N SER A 10 -9.05 -4.10 18.50
CA SER A 10 -9.98 -3.44 19.42
C SER A 10 -10.20 -1.96 19.11
N ARG A 11 -9.44 -1.39 18.16
CA ARG A 11 -9.49 0.04 17.88
C ARG A 11 -10.75 0.40 17.09
N PRO A 12 -11.49 1.46 17.50
CA PRO A 12 -12.63 1.94 16.75
C PRO A 12 -12.20 2.39 15.35
N LEU A 13 -13.01 2.03 14.36
CA LEU A 13 -12.80 2.41 12.97
C LEU A 13 -13.37 3.81 12.72
N PRO A 14 -12.69 4.66 11.94
CA PRO A 14 -13.28 5.90 11.45
C PRO A 14 -14.56 5.64 10.64
N ALA A 15 -15.48 6.61 10.64
CA ALA A 15 -16.65 6.57 9.77
C ALA A 15 -16.23 6.55 8.30
N GLY A 16 -16.96 5.79 7.47
CA GLY A 16 -16.69 5.69 6.03
C GLY A 16 -15.59 4.70 5.63
N VAL A 17 -15.00 3.94 6.56
CA VAL A 17 -14.12 2.81 6.20
C VAL A 17 -14.93 1.72 5.49
N THR A 18 -14.52 1.37 4.28
CA THR A 18 -15.13 0.34 3.42
C THR A 18 -14.41 -1.00 3.56
N ASP A 19 -13.12 -0.99 3.88
CA ASP A 19 -12.32 -2.19 4.19
C ASP A 19 -11.70 -2.11 5.60
N PRO A 20 -12.42 -2.61 6.63
CA PRO A 20 -11.94 -2.63 8.02
C PRO A 20 -10.62 -3.39 8.23
N LEU A 21 -10.39 -4.46 7.48
CA LEU A 21 -9.22 -5.31 7.67
C LEU A 21 -7.97 -4.63 7.09
N LEU A 22 -8.10 -4.07 5.88
CA LEU A 22 -7.02 -3.30 5.26
C LEU A 22 -6.68 -2.06 6.11
N TRP A 23 -7.70 -1.35 6.61
CA TRP A 23 -7.47 -0.16 7.44
C TRP A 23 -6.70 -0.50 8.72
N ARG A 24 -7.10 -1.56 9.44
CA ARG A 24 -6.46 -1.99 10.68
C ARG A 24 -5.03 -2.48 10.46
N LEU A 25 -4.79 -3.25 9.40
CA LEU A 25 -3.45 -3.70 9.04
C LEU A 25 -2.54 -2.50 8.75
N ALA A 26 -3.04 -1.54 7.96
CA ALA A 26 -2.29 -0.35 7.62
C ALA A 26 -2.01 0.53 8.85
N GLU A 27 -2.96 0.60 9.80
CA GLU A 27 -2.75 1.29 11.08
C GLU A 27 -1.65 0.63 11.94
N ASP A 28 -1.63 -0.71 12.02
CA ASP A 28 -0.57 -1.43 12.73
C ASP A 28 0.81 -1.16 12.10
N VAL A 29 0.89 -1.14 10.76
CA VAL A 29 2.14 -0.83 10.05
C VAL A 29 2.55 0.61 10.30
N ALA A 30 1.63 1.57 10.21
CA ALA A 30 1.94 2.98 10.48
C ALA A 30 2.44 3.19 11.92
N ALA A 31 1.81 2.53 12.91
CA ALA A 31 2.23 2.58 14.31
C ALA A 31 3.66 2.03 14.50
N ALA A 32 4.01 0.96 13.78
CA ALA A 32 5.36 0.37 13.83
C ALA A 32 6.43 1.23 13.12
N HIS A 33 6.03 2.19 12.29
CA HIS A 33 6.91 3.03 11.48
C HIS A 33 6.86 4.53 11.86
N GLN A 34 6.36 4.86 13.05
CA GLN A 34 6.33 6.24 13.53
C GLN A 34 7.73 6.89 13.52
N PRO A 35 7.80 8.20 13.23
CA PRO A 35 9.05 8.96 13.35
C PRO A 35 9.55 8.96 14.80
N ASP A 36 10.87 9.02 14.97
CA ASP A 36 11.52 9.44 16.20
C ASP A 36 11.58 10.97 16.33
N GLU A 37 12.23 11.46 17.38
CA GLU A 37 12.35 12.91 17.64
C GLU A 37 13.11 13.67 16.54
N ASN A 38 13.89 12.97 15.72
CA ASN A 38 14.65 13.54 14.61
C ASN A 38 13.92 13.44 13.26
N GLY A 39 12.68 12.92 13.25
CA GLY A 39 11.91 12.70 12.03
C GLY A 39 12.38 11.50 11.20
N THR A 40 13.16 10.59 11.79
CA THR A 40 13.60 9.35 11.12
C THR A 40 12.72 8.17 11.54
N CYS A 41 12.59 7.17 10.68
CA CYS A 41 11.74 6.03 10.99
C CYS A 41 12.34 5.21 12.12
N ARG A 42 11.57 5.01 13.21
CA ARG A 42 12.03 4.27 14.39
C ARG A 42 12.04 2.75 14.21
N ASN A 43 11.51 2.24 13.10
CA ASN A 43 11.49 0.81 12.80
C ASN A 43 12.90 0.31 12.45
N LEU A 44 13.36 -0.77 13.09
CA LEU A 44 14.70 -1.33 12.89
C LEU A 44 14.97 -1.78 11.45
N LEU A 45 13.92 -2.16 10.70
CA LEU A 45 14.02 -2.54 9.29
C LEU A 45 14.20 -1.33 8.35
N CYS A 46 14.00 -0.11 8.86
CA CYS A 46 14.13 1.15 8.12
C CYS A 46 15.08 2.12 8.84
N ALA A 47 15.92 1.63 9.75
CA ALA A 47 16.70 2.46 10.67
C ALA A 47 17.47 3.57 9.93
N GLY A 48 17.25 4.82 10.36
CA GLY A 48 17.90 6.02 9.83
C GLY A 48 17.32 6.55 8.51
N GLN A 49 16.27 5.93 7.95
CA GLN A 49 15.55 6.51 6.80
C GLN A 49 14.71 7.71 7.25
N GLN A 50 14.68 8.78 6.46
CA GLN A 50 13.75 9.89 6.69
C GLN A 50 12.30 9.42 6.50
N VAL A 51 11.39 9.99 7.31
CA VAL A 51 9.96 9.78 7.17
C VAL A 51 9.38 10.68 6.06
N PRO A 52 8.46 10.19 5.21
CA PRO A 52 7.89 8.84 5.22
C PRO A 52 8.81 7.80 4.55
N CYS A 53 9.16 6.75 5.28
CA CYS A 53 9.81 5.59 4.67
C CYS A 53 8.80 4.83 3.80
N GLY A 54 9.28 4.03 2.84
CA GLY A 54 8.43 3.27 1.90
C GLY A 54 7.25 2.52 2.57
N PRO A 55 7.47 1.78 3.66
CA PRO A 55 6.38 1.10 4.38
C PRO A 55 5.33 2.05 4.96
N LEU A 56 5.73 3.18 5.54
CA LEU A 56 4.80 4.17 6.08
C LEU A 56 3.98 4.81 4.95
N ALA A 57 4.63 5.19 3.86
CA ALA A 57 3.94 5.75 2.68
C ALA A 57 2.92 4.76 2.08
N ASN A 58 3.25 3.46 2.06
CA ASN A 58 2.33 2.41 1.62
C ASN A 58 1.15 2.22 2.60
N ALA A 59 1.42 2.28 3.91
CA ALA A 59 0.38 2.18 4.94
C ALA A 59 -0.60 3.35 4.87
N GLU A 60 -0.10 4.58 4.71
CA GLU A 60 -0.96 5.76 4.52
C GLU A 60 -1.84 5.63 3.27
N ARG A 61 -1.27 5.19 2.13
CA ARG A 61 -2.06 4.90 0.92
C ARG A 61 -3.11 3.80 1.16
N ALA A 62 -2.75 2.73 1.86
CA ALA A 62 -3.70 1.65 2.16
C ALA A 62 -4.86 2.14 3.06
N ARG A 63 -4.59 3.03 4.03
CA ARG A 63 -5.66 3.64 4.84
C ARG A 63 -6.61 4.50 4.02
N GLN A 64 -6.09 5.24 3.04
CA GLN A 64 -6.89 6.03 2.11
C GLN A 64 -7.77 5.13 1.23
N LEU A 65 -7.21 4.05 0.68
CA LEU A 65 -7.93 3.07 -0.13
C LEU A 65 -8.96 2.26 0.67
N ALA A 66 -8.69 2.02 1.95
CA ALA A 66 -9.61 1.33 2.86
C ALA A 66 -10.78 2.23 3.30
N GLY A 67 -10.65 3.54 3.12
CA GLY A 67 -11.78 4.47 3.20
C GLY A 67 -12.62 4.42 1.93
N GLY A 68 -13.90 4.74 2.04
CA GLY A 68 -14.60 5.33 0.90
C GLY A 68 -14.01 6.72 0.65
N GLU A 69 -13.85 7.11 -0.62
CA GLU A 69 -13.71 8.54 -0.92
C GLU A 69 -14.81 9.29 -0.15
N PRO A 70 -14.52 10.46 0.45
CA PRO A 70 -15.59 11.34 0.84
C PRO A 70 -16.37 11.58 -0.45
N THR A 71 -17.57 11.01 -0.54
CA THR A 71 -18.53 11.32 -1.59
C THR A 71 -18.98 12.76 -1.38
N GLY A 72 -18.07 13.71 -1.55
CA GLY A 72 -18.43 15.06 -1.94
C GLY A 72 -19.00 14.90 -3.33
N ASP A 73 -20.33 15.02 -3.42
CA ASP A 73 -21.09 15.25 -4.65
C ASP A 73 -20.33 14.85 -5.92
N ARG A 74 -20.19 13.54 -6.17
CA ARG A 74 -19.88 13.11 -7.51
C ARG A 74 -21.18 13.31 -8.28
N PRO A 75 -21.30 14.31 -9.19
CA PRO A 75 -22.53 14.45 -9.94
C PRO A 75 -22.78 13.10 -10.61
N SER A 76 -23.99 12.59 -10.46
CA SER A 76 -24.48 11.38 -11.11
C SER A 76 -24.48 11.62 -12.62
N GLY A 77 -23.29 11.59 -13.22
CA GLY A 77 -23.01 11.96 -14.58
C GLY A 77 -22.35 10.80 -15.28
N SER A 78 -23.18 10.02 -15.96
CA SER A 78 -22.79 9.10 -17.03
C SER A 78 -22.22 7.74 -16.61
N ARG A 79 -23.15 6.79 -16.38
CA ARG A 79 -22.93 5.39 -16.81
C ARG A 79 -22.72 5.39 -18.33
N ARG A 80 -21.48 5.58 -18.80
CA ARG A 80 -21.08 5.03 -20.10
C ARG A 80 -20.34 3.73 -19.85
N GLY A 81 -20.85 2.69 -20.50
CA GLY A 81 -20.65 1.29 -20.14
C GLY A 81 -19.19 0.85 -20.18
N TRP A 82 -18.88 -0.11 -19.32
CA TRP A 82 -17.68 -0.92 -19.44
C TRP A 82 -17.76 -1.74 -20.73
N PRO A 83 -16.79 -1.64 -21.65
CA PRO A 83 -16.66 -2.63 -22.70
C PRO A 83 -16.21 -3.94 -22.05
N LEU A 84 -17.15 -4.87 -21.90
CA LEU A 84 -16.86 -6.28 -21.67
C LEU A 84 -16.26 -6.87 -22.95
N THR A 85 -14.99 -6.59 -23.22
CA THR A 85 -14.19 -7.34 -24.18
C THR A 85 -12.85 -7.64 -23.53
N GLY A 86 -12.70 -8.89 -23.13
CA GLY A 86 -11.50 -9.39 -22.49
C GLY A 86 -10.35 -9.50 -23.48
N GLU A 87 -9.18 -9.04 -23.02
CA GLU A 87 -7.90 -9.53 -23.53
C GLU A 87 -6.93 -9.59 -22.35
N ARG A 88 -6.78 -10.79 -21.79
CA ARG A 88 -5.64 -11.12 -20.94
C ARG A 88 -4.37 -11.04 -21.80
N ARG A 89 -3.71 -9.88 -21.82
CA ARG A 89 -2.33 -9.79 -22.27
C ARG A 89 -1.46 -10.28 -21.10
N GLY A 90 -1.04 -11.55 -21.18
CA GLY A 90 -0.18 -12.19 -20.17
C GLY A 90 1.17 -11.47 -20.01
N PRO A 91 1.87 -11.68 -18.88
CA PRO A 91 3.18 -11.07 -18.65
C PRO A 91 4.18 -11.61 -19.67
N THR A 92 4.75 -10.72 -20.48
CA THR A 92 5.89 -11.04 -21.34
C THR A 92 7.09 -11.36 -20.45
N SER A 93 7.49 -12.63 -20.41
CA SER A 93 8.77 -13.06 -19.85
C SER A 93 9.90 -12.34 -20.56
N GLN A 94 10.41 -11.27 -19.96
CA GLN A 94 11.65 -10.65 -20.37
C GLN A 94 12.80 -11.61 -20.02
N ARG A 95 13.24 -12.40 -21.00
CA ARG A 95 14.49 -13.17 -20.90
C ARG A 95 15.65 -12.19 -20.79
N PRO A 96 16.56 -12.33 -19.81
CA PRO A 96 17.77 -11.52 -19.78
C PRO A 96 18.71 -11.99 -20.91
N ASP A 97 18.99 -11.10 -21.85
CA ASP A 97 19.96 -11.32 -22.91
C ASP A 97 21.38 -11.25 -22.32
N ARG A 98 21.92 -12.40 -21.92
CA ARG A 98 23.34 -12.57 -21.64
C ARG A 98 24.05 -12.97 -22.93
N ARG A 99 24.49 -12.00 -23.72
CA ARG A 99 25.48 -12.22 -24.79
C ARG A 99 26.44 -11.04 -24.85
N ARG A 100 27.54 -11.12 -24.10
CA ARG A 100 28.89 -11.49 -24.59
C ARG A 100 29.72 -10.25 -24.95
N SER A 101 30.29 -9.63 -23.92
CA SER A 101 31.46 -8.78 -24.04
C SER A 101 32.71 -9.61 -23.69
N ARG A 102 33.31 -10.20 -24.72
CA ARG A 102 34.72 -10.65 -24.81
C ARG A 102 35.06 -10.46 -26.30
N SER A 103 36.11 -9.76 -26.70
CA SER A 103 37.46 -9.77 -26.16
C SER A 103 38.21 -8.47 -26.44
N ALA A 104 39.12 -8.13 -25.53
CA ALA A 104 40.32 -7.37 -25.80
C ALA A 104 41.42 -8.34 -26.28
N ALA A 105 42.14 -7.95 -27.32
CA ALA A 105 43.55 -8.26 -27.61
C ALA A 105 43.95 -7.42 -28.84
#